data_AF-A0A397ELK5-F1
#
_entry.id   AF-A0A397ELK5-F1
#
_cell.length_a   1.000
_cell.length_b   1.000
_cell.length_c   1.000
_cell.angle_alpha   90.00
_cell.angle_beta   90.00
_cell.angle_gamma   90.00
#
_symmetry.space_group_name_H-M   'P 1'
#
loop_
_entity.id
_entity.type
_entity.pdbx_description
1 polymer ?
#
loop_
_entity_poly.entity_id
_entity_poly.type
_entity_poly.pdbx_seq_one_letter_code
_entity_poly.pdbx_strand_id
1 'polypeptide(L)'
;MMLRLRASTAMRGLRKSTIAATGLPTSRQLHMKISPAVKEALRVGTPLVALESTIISHGMPFPQNYTMATEVEALIREYGAFPATIAILDGEICVGLSTEQLHTLA
;
A
#
# COMPACT_ATOMS: atom_id res chain seq x y z
N MET A 1 18.33 -11.08 60.86
CA MET A 1 19.75 -10.66 60.95
C MET A 1 20.34 -10.66 59.56
N MET A 2 21.02 -9.58 59.23
CA MET A 2 21.49 -9.15 57.92
C MET A 2 22.81 -9.85 57.55
N LEU A 3 23.03 -10.23 56.29
CA LEU A 3 24.34 -10.02 55.65
C LEU A 3 24.23 -10.05 54.12
N ARG A 4 24.56 -8.91 53.50
CA ARG A 4 24.83 -8.76 52.07
C ARG A 4 26.25 -9.29 51.79
N LEU A 5 26.47 -9.89 50.62
CA LEU A 5 27.78 -9.87 49.96
C LEU A 5 27.58 -9.68 48.44
N ARG A 6 28.24 -8.66 47.87
CA ARG A 6 28.44 -8.46 46.42
C ARG A 6 29.91 -8.70 46.11
N ALA A 7 30.19 -9.44 45.03
CA ALA A 7 31.40 -9.34 44.20
C ALA A 7 31.06 -10.02 42.87
N SER A 8 30.79 -9.31 41.77
CA SER A 8 31.75 -8.77 40.80
C SER A 8 32.82 -9.77 40.36
N THR A 9 32.68 -10.34 39.15
CA THR A 9 33.81 -10.72 38.29
C THR A 9 33.38 -10.74 36.83
N ALA A 10 34.28 -10.22 36.00
CA ALA A 10 34.16 -9.83 34.61
C ALA A 10 34.00 -10.98 33.60
N MET A 11 33.33 -10.63 32.50
CA MET A 11 33.62 -10.94 31.08
C MET A 11 34.38 -12.24 30.74
N ARG A 12 33.73 -13.10 29.94
CA ARG A 12 34.39 -13.80 28.82
C ARG A 12 33.55 -13.67 27.55
N GLY A 13 34.22 -13.21 26.52
CA GLY A 13 33.65 -12.58 25.35
C GLY A 13 33.00 -13.54 24.36
N LEU A 14 31.81 -13.16 23.92
CA LEU A 14 31.27 -13.58 22.64
C LEU A 14 31.65 -12.48 21.63
N ARG A 15 32.63 -12.77 20.77
CA ARG A 15 33.03 -11.90 19.66
C ARG A 15 31.81 -11.71 18.75
N LYS A 16 31.13 -10.57 18.86
CA LYS A 16 30.22 -10.08 17.83
C LYS A 16 31.09 -9.75 16.62
N SER A 17 31.09 -10.62 15.62
CA SER A 17 31.64 -10.31 14.29
C SER A 17 30.82 -9.18 13.70
N THR A 18 31.31 -7.96 13.86
CA THR A 18 30.87 -6.77 13.14
C THR A 18 31.16 -6.98 11.67
N ILE A 19 30.16 -7.41 10.90
CA ILE A 19 30.16 -7.18 9.46
C ILE A 19 29.57 -5.78 9.32
N ALA A 20 30.45 -4.79 9.09
CA ALA A 20 30.02 -3.46 8.69
C ALA A 20 29.34 -3.59 7.32
N ALA A 21 28.01 -3.72 7.31
CA ALA A 21 27.21 -3.60 6.11
C ALA A 21 27.25 -2.13 5.69
N THR A 22 28.17 -1.80 4.79
CA THR A 22 28.24 -0.54 4.08
C THR A 22 26.92 -0.30 3.33
N GLY A 23 26.05 0.53 3.92
CA GLY A 23 25.35 1.64 3.26
C GLY A 23 24.46 1.39 2.03
N LEU A 24 23.95 0.18 1.79
CA LEU A 24 22.86 -0.01 0.82
C LEU A 24 21.50 0.16 1.52
N PRO A 25 20.55 0.96 0.99
CA PRO A 25 19.22 1.09 1.59
C PRO A 25 18.54 -0.28 1.62
N THR A 26 18.36 -0.81 2.83
CA THR A 26 17.94 -2.20 3.11
C THR A 26 16.43 -2.45 2.91
N SER A 27 15.67 -1.45 2.50
CA SER A 27 14.37 -1.65 1.87
C SER A 27 14.08 -0.47 0.96
N ARG A 28 13.74 -0.72 -0.31
CA ARG A 28 12.97 0.27 -1.08
C ARG A 28 11.58 0.26 -0.46
N GLN A 29 11.35 1.18 0.48
CA GLN A 29 10.02 1.36 1.06
C GLN A 29 9.11 1.88 -0.06
N LEU A 30 8.23 1.02 -0.57
CA LEU A 30 7.24 1.42 -1.56
C LEU A 30 6.21 2.30 -0.86
N HIS A 31 6.15 3.58 -1.24
CA HIS A 31 5.14 4.50 -0.76
C HIS A 31 3.83 4.22 -1.49
N MET A 32 2.84 3.78 -0.71
CA MET A 32 1.50 3.46 -1.21
C MET A 32 0.45 4.21 -0.39
N LYS A 33 -0.41 4.93 -1.09
CA LYS A 33 -1.56 5.65 -0.55
C LYS A 33 -2.82 4.84 -0.79
N ILE A 34 -3.31 4.23 0.27
CA ILE A 34 -4.62 3.57 0.27
C ILE A 34 -5.68 4.60 0.65
N SER A 35 -6.72 4.73 -0.18
CA SER A 35 -7.81 5.67 0.07
C SER A 35 -8.58 5.35 1.36
N PRO A 36 -9.19 6.35 2.01
CA PRO A 36 -10.02 6.10 3.20
C PRO A 36 -11.13 5.08 2.95
N ALA A 37 -11.75 5.10 1.77
CA ALA A 37 -12.84 4.19 1.43
C ALA A 37 -12.37 2.73 1.28
N VAL A 38 -11.20 2.50 0.67
CA VAL A 38 -10.61 1.15 0.61
C VAL A 38 -10.18 0.66 1.99
N LYS A 39 -9.59 1.54 2.82
CA LYS A 39 -9.26 1.20 4.22
C LYS A 39 -10.50 0.78 5.01
N GLU A 40 -11.61 1.49 4.81
CA GLU A 40 -12.88 1.17 5.46
C GLU A 40 -13.45 -0.15 4.98
N ALA A 41 -13.49 -0.40 3.66
CA ALA A 41 -13.91 -1.67 3.07
C ALA A 41 -13.10 -2.86 3.65
N LEU A 42 -11.78 -2.72 3.76
CA LEU A 42 -10.92 -3.71 4.42
C LEU A 42 -11.29 -3.92 5.89
N ARG A 43 -11.53 -2.82 6.63
CA ARG A 43 -11.83 -2.86 8.07
C ARG A 43 -13.15 -3.59 8.35
N VAL A 44 -14.18 -3.39 7.52
CA VAL A 44 -15.49 -4.01 7.70
C VAL A 44 -15.63 -5.37 6.99
N GLY A 45 -14.58 -5.80 6.28
CA GLY A 45 -14.57 -7.08 5.57
C GLY A 45 -15.40 -7.09 4.28
N THR A 46 -15.64 -5.93 3.66
CA THR A 46 -16.26 -5.86 2.33
C THR A 46 -15.29 -6.47 1.30
N PRO A 47 -15.76 -7.39 0.43
CA PRO A 47 -14.94 -7.92 -0.66
C PRO A 47 -14.42 -6.78 -1.54
N LEU A 48 -13.15 -6.84 -1.94
CA LEU A 48 -12.51 -5.82 -2.79
C LEU A 48 -12.19 -6.38 -4.17
N VAL A 49 -12.42 -5.57 -5.19
CA VAL A 49 -12.02 -5.85 -6.57
C VAL A 49 -11.01 -4.79 -6.98
N ALA A 50 -9.76 -5.22 -7.20
CA ALA A 50 -8.72 -4.34 -7.75
C ALA A 50 -8.94 -4.16 -9.25
N LEU A 51 -8.81 -2.92 -9.74
CA LEU A 51 -8.92 -2.57 -11.16
C LEU A 51 -7.62 -1.93 -11.66
N GLU A 52 -7.24 -2.22 -12.89
CA GLU A 52 -6.07 -1.61 -13.54
C GLU A 52 -6.37 -0.22 -14.12
N SER A 53 -5.33 0.60 -14.27
CA SER A 53 -5.40 1.93 -14.89
C SER A 53 -5.01 1.96 -16.37
N THR A 54 -4.26 0.97 -16.87
CA THR A 54 -3.75 0.96 -18.24
C THR A 54 -4.86 1.00 -19.29
N ILE A 55 -5.91 0.19 -19.13
CA ILE A 55 -7.08 0.24 -20.02
C ILE A 55 -7.77 1.62 -20.05
N ILE A 56 -7.72 2.37 -18.93
CA ILE A 56 -8.29 3.71 -18.82
C ILE A 56 -7.43 4.72 -19.61
N SER A 57 -6.10 4.70 -19.41
CA SER A 57 -5.22 5.71 -20.01
C SER A 57 -4.80 5.42 -21.45
N HIS A 58 -4.74 4.14 -21.85
CA HIS A 58 -4.18 3.75 -23.15
C HIS A 58 -5.02 2.70 -23.90
N GLY A 59 -6.03 2.10 -23.26
CA GLY A 59 -6.85 1.05 -23.87
C GLY A 59 -8.07 1.57 -24.64
N MET A 60 -8.58 2.76 -24.29
CA MET A 60 -9.79 3.33 -24.88
C MET A 60 -9.66 4.84 -25.04
N PRO A 61 -10.27 5.45 -26.08
CA PRO A 61 -10.31 6.90 -26.22
C PRO A 61 -11.23 7.55 -25.18
N PHE A 62 -11.00 8.84 -24.92
CA PHE A 62 -11.96 9.68 -24.20
C PHE A 62 -13.18 10.00 -25.08
N PRO A 63 -14.43 9.95 -24.55
CA PRO A 63 -14.82 9.73 -23.15
C PRO A 63 -15.06 8.27 -22.75
N GLN A 64 -14.86 7.31 -23.67
CA GLN A 64 -15.21 5.91 -23.46
C GLN A 64 -14.42 5.27 -22.30
N ASN A 65 -13.15 5.62 -22.15
CA ASN A 65 -12.33 5.18 -21.02
C ASN A 65 -12.92 5.56 -19.65
N TYR A 66 -13.34 6.81 -19.48
CA TYR A 66 -13.94 7.31 -18.25
C TYR A 66 -15.31 6.67 -18.02
N THR A 67 -16.18 6.63 -19.04
CA THR A 67 -17.49 5.98 -18.97
C THR A 67 -17.34 4.52 -18.54
N MET A 68 -16.50 3.76 -19.24
CA MET A 68 -16.24 2.35 -18.92
C MET A 68 -15.73 2.19 -17.47
N ALA A 69 -14.75 2.98 -17.05
CA ALA A 69 -14.22 2.90 -15.69
C ALA A 69 -15.31 3.13 -14.63
N THR A 70 -16.14 4.15 -14.81
CA THR A 70 -17.25 4.45 -13.88
C THR A 70 -18.33 3.37 -13.88
N GLU A 71 -18.69 2.82 -15.04
CA GLU A 71 -19.69 1.75 -15.17
C GLU A 71 -19.21 0.46 -14.51
N VAL A 72 -17.94 0.07 -14.72
CA VAL A 72 -17.33 -1.11 -14.09
C VAL A 72 -17.30 -0.94 -12.57
N GLU A 73 -16.91 0.24 -12.06
CA GLU A 73 -16.95 0.49 -10.63
C GLU A 73 -18.38 0.44 -10.06
N ALA A 74 -19.38 0.93 -10.78
CA ALA A 74 -20.78 0.84 -10.36
C ALA A 74 -21.25 -0.62 -10.30
N LEU A 75 -20.92 -1.41 -11.33
CA LEU A 75 -21.26 -2.82 -11.42
C LEU A 75 -20.69 -3.63 -10.25
N ILE A 76 -19.43 -3.37 -9.88
CA ILE A 76 -18.79 -4.03 -8.72
C ILE A 76 -19.55 -3.76 -7.43
N ARG A 77 -20.01 -2.50 -7.22
CA ARG A 77 -20.82 -2.12 -6.07
C ARG A 77 -22.18 -2.83 -6.08
N GLU A 78 -22.82 -2.93 -7.25
CA GLU A 78 -24.07 -3.67 -7.42
C GLU A 78 -23.95 -5.15 -7.01
N TYR A 79 -22.82 -5.78 -7.31
CA TYR A 79 -22.52 -7.16 -6.90
C TYR A 79 -21.98 -7.30 -5.46
N GLY A 80 -22.04 -6.24 -4.65
CA GLY A 80 -21.72 -6.30 -3.21
C GLY A 80 -20.22 -6.27 -2.89
N ALA A 81 -19.38 -5.86 -3.84
CA ALA A 81 -17.96 -5.65 -3.63
C ALA A 81 -17.59 -4.16 -3.72
N PHE A 82 -16.42 -3.79 -3.21
CA PHE A 82 -15.88 -2.45 -3.30
C PHE A 82 -14.82 -2.38 -4.41
N PRO A 83 -14.94 -1.45 -5.38
CA PRO A 83 -13.92 -1.29 -6.41
C PRO A 83 -12.71 -0.51 -5.89
N ALA A 84 -11.52 -0.91 -6.30
CA ALA A 84 -10.27 -0.23 -5.99
C ALA A 84 -9.41 -0.11 -7.25
N THR A 85 -9.65 0.94 -8.04
CA THR A 85 -8.77 1.29 -9.16
C THR A 85 -7.39 1.67 -8.65
N ILE A 86 -6.34 1.13 -9.28
CA ILE A 86 -4.94 1.31 -8.89
C ILE A 86 -4.19 2.03 -10.00
N ALA A 87 -3.47 3.08 -9.63
CA ALA A 87 -2.63 3.84 -10.54
C ALA A 87 -1.40 4.41 -9.82
N ILE A 88 -0.41 4.81 -10.60
CA ILE A 88 0.69 5.65 -10.11
C ILE A 88 0.35 7.08 -10.51
N LEU A 89 0.14 7.94 -9.50
CA LEU A 89 -0.14 9.36 -9.69
C LEU A 89 0.97 10.15 -9.00
N ASP A 90 1.61 11.07 -9.71
CA ASP A 90 2.71 11.90 -9.20
C ASP A 90 3.85 11.09 -8.52
N GLY A 91 4.12 9.89 -9.03
CA GLY A 91 5.15 8.99 -8.48
C GLY A 91 4.72 8.20 -7.23
N GLU A 92 3.46 8.31 -6.79
CA GLU A 92 2.90 7.58 -5.65
C GLU A 92 1.92 6.49 -6.10
N ILE A 93 2.04 5.29 -5.53
CA ILE A 93 1.10 4.19 -5.77
C ILE A 93 -0.21 4.53 -5.04
N CYS A 94 -1.30 4.71 -5.78
CA CYS A 94 -2.61 5.04 -5.24
C CYS A 94 -3.54 3.83 -5.37
N VAL A 95 -4.17 3.42 -4.27
CA VAL A 95 -5.13 2.30 -4.23
C VAL A 95 -6.51 2.84 -3.85
N GLY A 96 -7.43 2.77 -4.81
CA GLY A 96 -8.74 3.41 -4.76
C GLY A 96 -8.61 4.89 -5.13
N LEU A 97 -9.04 5.23 -6.34
CA LEU A 97 -8.96 6.60 -6.87
C LEU A 97 -10.23 7.38 -6.54
N SER A 98 -10.09 8.71 -6.40
CA SER A 98 -11.25 9.61 -6.44
C SER A 98 -11.77 9.77 -7.87
N THR A 99 -12.97 10.34 -8.01
CA THR A 99 -13.55 10.66 -9.31
C THR A 99 -12.64 11.59 -10.13
N GLU A 100 -12.01 12.58 -9.50
CA GLU A 100 -11.09 13.51 -10.14
C GLU A 100 -9.80 12.82 -10.59
N GLN A 101 -9.26 11.91 -9.76
CA GLN A 101 -8.10 11.11 -10.11
C GLN A 101 -8.40 10.16 -11.27
N LEU A 102 -9.57 9.52 -11.26
CA LEU A 102 -10.04 8.67 -12.36
C LEU A 102 -10.19 9.46 -13.66
N HIS A 103 -10.76 10.68 -13.58
CA HIS A 103 -10.86 11.57 -14.73
C HIS A 103 -9.49 12.05 -15.23
N THR A 104 -8.50 12.19 -14.36
CA THR A 104 -7.13 12.58 -14.76
C THR A 104 -6.45 11.49 -15.60
N LEU A 105 -6.83 10.22 -15.40
CA LEU A 105 -6.30 9.10 -16.17
C LEU A 105 -6.93 8.96 -17.56
N ALA A 106 -8.10 9.56 -17.77
CA ALA A 106 -8.92 9.42 -18.98
C ALA A 106 -8.61 10.52 -20.00
#